data_AF-A0A9P8P5W9-F1
#
_entry.id   AF-A0A9P8P5W9-F1
#
_cell.length_a   1.000
_cell.length_b   1.000
_cell.length_c   1.000
_cell.angle_alpha   90.00
_cell.angle_beta   90.00
_cell.angle_gamma   90.00
#
_symmetry.space_group_name_H-M   'P 1'
#
loop_
_entity.id
_entity.type
_entity.pdbx_description
1 polymer ?
#
loop_
_entity_poly.entity_id
_entity_poly.type
_entity_poly.pdbx_seq_one_letter_code
_entity_poly.pdbx_strand_id
1 'polypeptide(L)'
;MDSPVVLDLEFGTCYRPFCKESEYLRIDKDLELGKSFLRRTYLSKQLGRDEETAIVDLSVGKPEHRPGDVWESKGQGLWAKYGPISHAIEDITVLFAPTDPRPGWNIVTTPLDTDTSHNVYVSYKKTVKSPSKPQLAFNKQNKFKILQVADLHFSTLEGVCLDPWPKLSSGEYCEADLRTTEFVETVLELEKPDLVVMTGDQVFGDDSPDSETTILKVCDIFERSKVPYAMVFGNHDDEGSLDRQQLMDIVETLPYSLATDGPANVSGVGNYVIQVQDKLALYFMDSHKYSLNPKVRGYDFLKQDQRDWIESVKVDVPQAMAFFHIPLPEYRETQKIAFGNYKEGITAPQLNSGMAESLKEVGVSVVSVGHDHCNDYCLQSDLWMCYGGGAGEGGYAGYGGTERRVRVFEVDSTASQIATWQRLRSDPETVVEHHLLASNTVSGPLATDLAGLQLDPAKPGTVDFLSSSKFQGLNNLYRIEKYGYEIGYKITDCLIYKKSVEEGVNIQLVDVLEVMKFICRDVWRMFYLKQMDNLRTNHIGTFVLIDNHFRPLLNVSSANGDADTLAKIQPYLQLPCGLIRGILASLGISALVKAEVIENSLPAVSFNVQTTVSK
;
A
#
# COMPACT_ATOMS: atom_id res chain seq x y z
N MET A 1 15.15 36.45 14.70
CA MET A 1 14.22 35.42 14.20
C MET A 1 14.04 34.42 15.32
N ASP A 2 12.81 34.04 15.69
CA ASP A 2 12.61 33.12 16.83
C ASP A 2 12.83 31.64 16.44
N SER A 3 12.66 31.30 15.15
CA SER A 3 12.89 29.95 14.61
C SER A 3 14.36 29.72 14.24
N PRO A 4 14.91 28.52 14.52
CA PRO A 4 16.24 28.15 14.05
C PRO A 4 16.28 28.06 12.52
N VAL A 5 17.48 28.24 11.96
CA VAL A 5 17.76 28.12 10.52
C VAL A 5 18.79 27.03 10.27
N VAL A 6 18.86 26.53 9.03
CA VAL A 6 19.85 25.50 8.65
C VAL A 6 21.20 26.18 8.38
N LEU A 7 22.18 25.83 9.19
CA LEU A 7 23.55 26.36 9.10
C LEU A 7 24.44 25.52 8.21
N ASP A 8 24.36 24.19 8.33
CA ASP A 8 25.14 23.27 7.54
C ASP A 8 24.45 21.92 7.34
N LEU A 9 24.95 21.12 6.39
CA LEU A 9 24.48 19.78 6.03
C LEU A 9 25.62 18.77 6.03
N GLU A 10 25.33 17.52 6.37
CA GLU A 10 26.31 16.44 6.27
C GLU A 10 25.64 15.12 5.90
N PHE A 11 26.24 14.38 4.97
CA PHE A 11 25.87 12.98 4.75
C PHE A 11 26.59 12.07 5.73
N GLY A 12 25.80 11.32 6.49
CA GLY A 12 26.28 10.31 7.41
C GLY A 12 26.03 8.91 6.89
N THR A 13 26.91 7.97 7.22
CA THR A 13 26.65 6.54 7.09
C THR A 13 26.71 5.90 8.46
N CYS A 14 25.65 5.19 8.84
CA CYS A 14 25.63 4.38 10.05
C CYS A 14 25.77 2.89 9.70
N TYR A 15 26.64 2.18 10.45
CA TYR A 15 26.78 0.74 10.37
C TYR A 15 26.22 0.10 11.65
N ARG A 16 25.17 -0.74 11.56
CA ARG A 16 24.57 -1.35 12.76
C ARG A 16 25.60 -2.23 13.50
N PRO A 17 25.70 -2.17 14.86
CA PRO A 17 24.82 -1.45 15.79
C PRO A 17 25.31 -0.04 16.19
N PHE A 18 26.31 0.53 15.52
CA PHE A 18 26.98 1.77 15.94
C PHE A 18 26.68 2.92 14.96
N CYS A 19 25.74 3.80 15.33
CA CYS A 19 25.70 5.15 14.77
C CYS A 19 26.53 6.06 15.67
N LYS A 20 27.50 6.80 15.13
CA LYS A 20 28.17 7.84 15.91
C LYS A 20 27.19 8.98 16.19
N GLU A 21 27.17 9.47 17.42
CA GLU A 21 26.53 10.74 17.73
C GLU A 21 27.29 11.86 17.00
N SER A 22 26.55 12.79 16.40
CA SER A 22 27.06 13.96 15.69
C SER A 22 26.38 15.21 16.26
N GLU A 23 27.04 16.36 16.14
CA GLU A 23 26.43 17.67 16.44
C GLU A 23 25.31 18.01 15.44
N TYR A 24 25.22 17.27 14.33
CA TYR A 24 24.15 17.39 13.34
C TYR A 24 22.93 16.57 13.74
N LEU A 25 21.75 17.17 13.59
CA LEU A 25 20.47 16.50 13.73
C LEU A 25 20.22 15.64 12.48
N ARG A 26 20.13 14.33 12.67
CA ARG A 26 19.80 13.39 11.59
C ARG A 26 18.37 13.63 11.09
N ILE A 27 18.17 13.72 9.78
CA ILE A 27 16.84 13.61 9.17
C ILE A 27 16.44 12.14 9.24
N ASP A 28 15.29 11.84 9.84
CA ASP A 28 14.90 10.45 10.13
C ASP A 28 14.33 9.72 8.90
N LYS A 29 15.16 9.64 7.85
CA LYS A 29 14.86 8.97 6.58
C LYS A 29 16.06 8.19 6.09
N ASP A 30 15.86 6.89 5.92
CA ASP A 30 16.86 5.99 5.36
C ASP A 30 16.92 6.18 3.84
N LEU A 31 18.03 6.72 3.32
CA LEU A 31 18.15 6.99 1.88
C LEU A 31 18.10 5.71 1.03
N GLU A 32 18.34 4.53 1.63
CA GLU A 32 18.22 3.24 0.97
C GLU A 32 16.83 2.58 1.15
N LEU A 33 15.87 3.23 1.81
CA LEU A 33 14.52 2.70 2.12
C LEU A 33 14.56 1.30 2.77
N GLY A 34 15.48 1.05 3.69
CA GLY A 34 15.60 -0.23 4.38
C GLY A 34 16.13 -1.39 3.54
N LYS A 35 16.50 -1.17 2.27
CA LYS A 35 17.06 -2.22 1.38
C LYS A 35 18.44 -2.71 1.83
N SER A 36 19.16 -1.92 2.61
CA SER A 36 20.47 -2.27 3.17
C SER A 36 20.36 -2.58 4.67
N PHE A 37 20.76 -3.80 5.05
CA PHE A 37 20.70 -4.26 6.44
C PHE A 37 21.87 -3.75 7.31
N LEU A 38 23.07 -3.63 6.73
CA LEU A 38 24.30 -3.29 7.46
C LEU A 38 24.62 -1.81 7.44
N ARG A 39 24.19 -1.10 6.40
CA ARG A 39 24.51 0.30 6.13
C ARG A 39 23.23 1.08 5.95
N ARG A 40 23.13 2.24 6.61
CA ARG A 40 22.10 3.23 6.32
C ARG A 40 22.76 4.57 6.10
N THR A 41 22.34 5.25 5.06
CA THR A 41 22.82 6.56 4.69
C THR A 41 21.75 7.57 5.05
N TYR A 42 22.18 8.70 5.61
CA TYR A 42 21.30 9.76 6.10
C TYR A 42 21.85 11.11 5.68
N LEU A 43 20.95 12.06 5.43
CA LEU A 43 21.28 13.47 5.45
C LEU A 43 21.04 14.01 6.86
N SER A 44 21.97 14.82 7.37
CA SER A 44 21.87 15.46 8.67
C SER A 44 22.02 16.97 8.50
N LYS A 45 21.39 17.73 9.40
CA LYS A 45 21.37 19.19 9.37
C LYS A 45 21.87 19.77 10.69
N GLN A 46 22.63 20.85 10.61
CA GLN A 46 22.97 21.66 11.76
C GLN A 46 22.00 22.84 11.83
N LEU A 47 21.39 23.03 12.99
CA LEU A 47 20.46 24.13 13.25
C LEU A 47 21.12 25.16 14.17
N GLY A 48 20.86 26.44 13.94
CA GLY A 48 21.33 27.50 14.83
C GLY A 48 20.49 28.76 14.80
N ARG A 49 20.86 29.72 15.65
CA ARG A 49 20.21 31.02 15.83
C ARG A 49 21.29 32.10 15.88
N ASP A 50 20.93 33.31 15.49
CA ASP A 50 21.76 34.53 15.63
C ASP A 50 23.10 34.50 14.87
N GLU A 51 23.20 33.71 13.80
CA GLU A 51 24.35 33.70 12.89
C GLU A 51 24.26 34.81 11.83
N GLU A 52 25.40 35.30 11.34
CA GLU A 52 25.44 36.27 10.23
C GLU A 52 25.10 35.61 8.89
N THR A 53 25.51 34.35 8.72
CA THR A 53 25.38 33.58 7.50
C THR A 53 24.77 32.20 7.74
N ALA A 54 23.96 31.73 6.79
CA ALA A 54 23.33 30.42 6.82
C ALA A 54 23.13 29.91 5.38
N ILE A 55 22.61 28.69 5.23
CA ILE A 55 22.23 28.17 3.92
C ILE A 55 20.97 28.90 3.44
N VAL A 56 21.04 29.49 2.24
CA VAL A 56 19.95 30.27 1.63
C VAL A 56 19.35 29.60 0.39
N ASP A 57 20.08 28.64 -0.19
CA ASP A 57 19.66 27.90 -1.39
C ASP A 57 20.38 26.57 -1.53
N LEU A 58 19.79 25.64 -2.28
CA LEU A 58 20.32 24.31 -2.54
C LEU A 58 20.28 23.99 -4.03
N SER A 59 21.25 23.22 -4.52
CA SER A 59 21.29 22.72 -5.89
C SER A 59 21.86 21.31 -5.91
N VAL A 60 21.39 20.48 -6.83
CA VAL A 60 21.99 19.17 -7.11
C VAL A 60 22.59 19.18 -8.51
N GLY A 61 23.86 18.83 -8.61
CA GLY A 61 24.69 19.13 -9.78
C GLY A 61 25.45 20.44 -9.63
N LYS A 62 26.38 20.71 -10.55
CA LYS A 62 27.27 21.88 -10.44
C LYS A 62 26.47 23.18 -10.62
N PRO A 63 26.45 24.08 -9.62
CA PRO A 63 25.64 25.30 -9.69
C PRO A 63 26.24 26.33 -10.66
N GLU A 64 25.38 27.13 -11.29
CA GLU A 64 25.80 28.28 -12.09
C GLU A 64 26.51 29.32 -11.19
N HIS A 65 27.78 29.60 -11.49
CA HIS A 65 28.56 30.56 -10.71
C HIS A 65 28.20 32.00 -11.10
N ARG A 66 27.52 32.72 -10.21
CA ARG A 66 27.33 34.16 -10.31
C ARG A 66 28.35 34.89 -9.41
N PRO A 67 28.88 36.05 -9.82
CA PRO A 67 29.83 36.80 -8.99
C PRO A 67 29.24 37.13 -7.61
N GLY A 68 29.93 36.72 -6.53
CA GLY A 68 29.50 36.95 -5.15
C GLY A 68 28.76 35.77 -4.50
N ASP A 69 28.41 34.73 -5.26
CA ASP A 69 27.83 33.51 -4.69
C ASP A 69 28.90 32.65 -4.00
N VAL A 70 28.61 32.18 -2.79
CA VAL A 70 29.43 31.20 -2.06
C VAL A 70 28.69 29.87 -2.06
N TRP A 71 29.19 28.93 -2.86
CA TRP A 71 28.65 27.58 -2.96
C TRP A 71 29.66 26.56 -2.43
N GLU A 72 29.20 25.64 -1.59
CA GLU A 72 30.02 24.54 -1.08
C GLU A 72 29.39 23.19 -1.43
N SER A 73 30.23 22.24 -1.81
CA SER A 73 29.81 20.86 -2.05
C SER A 73 29.58 20.17 -0.71
N LYS A 74 28.41 19.53 -0.57
CA LYS A 74 28.04 18.76 0.62
C LYS A 74 28.14 17.25 0.41
N GLY A 75 28.51 16.81 -0.80
CA GLY A 75 28.55 15.39 -1.19
C GLY A 75 27.31 14.96 -1.96
N GLN A 76 27.36 13.79 -2.62
CA GLN A 76 26.22 13.18 -3.33
C GLN A 76 25.57 14.14 -4.35
N GLY A 77 26.40 14.97 -4.99
CA GLY A 77 25.96 15.98 -5.95
C GLY A 77 25.29 17.22 -5.34
N LEU A 78 25.03 17.27 -4.03
CA LEU A 78 24.40 18.39 -3.34
C LEU A 78 25.38 19.56 -3.12
N TRP A 79 24.92 20.77 -3.42
CA TRP A 79 25.62 22.02 -3.16
C TRP A 79 24.73 22.94 -2.32
N ALA A 80 25.33 23.59 -1.32
CA ALA A 80 24.68 24.57 -0.47
C ALA A 80 25.21 25.97 -0.76
N LYS A 81 24.30 26.93 -0.95
CA LYS A 81 24.63 28.34 -1.09
C LYS A 81 24.56 29.04 0.26
N TYR A 82 25.61 29.74 0.63
CA TYR A 82 25.64 30.54 1.85
C TYR A 82 25.35 32.00 1.56
N GLY A 83 24.62 32.63 2.48
CA GLY A 83 24.25 34.04 2.36
C GLY A 83 23.72 34.61 3.67
N PRO A 84 23.20 35.85 3.66
CA PRO A 84 22.68 36.51 4.86
C PRO A 84 21.53 35.73 5.48
N ILE A 85 21.51 35.63 6.82
CA ILE A 85 20.49 34.89 7.57
C ILE A 85 19.04 35.31 7.26
N SER A 86 18.82 36.53 6.77
CA SER A 86 17.50 37.02 6.34
C SER A 86 16.86 36.22 5.20
N HIS A 87 17.64 35.43 4.46
CA HIS A 87 17.19 34.58 3.36
C HIS A 87 17.39 33.08 3.66
N ALA A 88 17.71 32.74 4.90
CA ALA A 88 18.05 31.38 5.28
C ALA A 88 16.87 30.42 5.09
N ILE A 89 17.19 29.16 4.78
CA ILE A 89 16.21 28.08 4.84
C ILE A 89 15.95 27.72 6.31
N GLU A 90 14.69 27.50 6.65
CA GLU A 90 14.26 27.16 8.02
C GLU A 90 14.43 25.67 8.30
N ASP A 91 14.21 24.85 7.27
CA ASP A 91 14.21 23.41 7.40
C ASP A 91 14.59 22.71 6.09
N ILE A 92 14.93 21.43 6.20
CA ILE A 92 15.28 20.54 5.10
C ILE A 92 14.86 19.10 5.45
N THR A 93 14.37 18.39 4.44
CA THR A 93 14.07 16.97 4.48
C THR A 93 14.42 16.30 3.15
N VAL A 94 14.21 15.00 3.10
CA VAL A 94 14.38 14.18 1.90
C VAL A 94 13.05 13.54 1.53
N LEU A 95 12.76 13.44 0.24
CA LEU A 95 11.59 12.77 -0.31
C LEU A 95 12.02 11.81 -1.42
N PHE A 96 11.19 10.81 -1.68
CA PHE A 96 11.45 9.77 -2.71
C PHE A 96 10.61 9.97 -3.98
N ALA A 97 10.00 11.15 -4.11
CA ALA A 97 9.31 11.61 -5.30
C ALA A 97 9.60 13.09 -5.56
N PRO A 98 9.56 13.55 -6.83
CA PRO A 98 9.90 14.91 -7.22
C PRO A 98 8.78 15.93 -6.93
N THR A 99 8.03 15.75 -5.83
CA THR A 99 6.98 16.67 -5.41
C THR A 99 6.97 16.93 -3.91
N ASP A 100 6.60 18.15 -3.52
CA ASP A 100 6.37 18.55 -2.13
C ASP A 100 5.30 19.65 -2.07
N PRO A 101 4.03 19.29 -1.83
CA PRO A 101 2.93 20.25 -1.82
C PRO A 101 2.91 21.17 -0.58
N ARG A 102 3.74 20.90 0.45
CA ARG A 102 3.63 21.62 1.71
C ARG A 102 3.93 23.12 1.54
N PRO A 103 3.19 24.01 2.23
CA PRO A 103 3.40 25.44 2.07
C PRO A 103 4.82 25.86 2.46
N GLY A 104 5.53 26.53 1.54
CA GLY A 104 6.88 27.06 1.76
C GLY A 104 7.99 26.05 1.58
N TRP A 105 7.66 24.79 1.33
CA TRP A 105 8.63 23.78 0.94
C TRP A 105 8.91 23.88 -0.56
N ASN A 106 10.17 23.68 -0.93
CA ASN A 106 10.66 23.77 -2.30
C ASN A 106 11.51 22.53 -2.56
N ILE A 107 11.09 21.72 -3.52
CA ILE A 107 11.82 20.52 -3.90
C ILE A 107 12.85 20.81 -4.99
N VAL A 108 14.07 20.31 -4.80
CA VAL A 108 15.08 20.26 -5.85
C VAL A 108 14.78 19.05 -6.73
N THR A 109 14.27 19.30 -7.93
CA THR A 109 13.76 18.25 -8.84
C THR A 109 14.84 17.39 -9.49
N THR A 110 16.11 17.80 -9.39
CA THR A 110 17.24 16.95 -9.76
C THR A 110 17.60 16.04 -8.59
N PRO A 111 17.58 14.70 -8.76
CA PRO A 111 17.84 13.78 -7.67
C PRO A 111 19.31 13.78 -7.24
N LEU A 112 19.56 13.46 -5.97
CA LEU A 112 20.89 13.28 -5.41
C LEU A 112 21.66 12.16 -6.14
N ASP A 113 22.97 12.34 -6.27
CA ASP A 113 23.89 11.34 -6.81
C ASP A 113 24.21 10.32 -5.72
N THR A 114 23.27 9.39 -5.52
CA THR A 114 23.37 8.30 -4.55
C THR A 114 23.55 6.96 -5.25
N ASP A 115 24.23 6.00 -4.62
CA ASP A 115 24.41 4.64 -5.14
C ASP A 115 23.13 3.77 -5.04
N THR A 116 21.96 4.39 -4.93
CA THR A 116 20.70 3.68 -4.67
C THR A 116 19.96 3.34 -5.97
N SER A 117 19.06 2.35 -5.91
CA SER A 117 18.30 1.91 -7.09
C SER A 117 17.10 2.82 -7.44
N HIS A 118 17.02 4.00 -6.86
CA HIS A 118 15.85 4.87 -6.85
C HIS A 118 16.29 6.32 -6.67
N ASN A 119 15.41 7.26 -6.97
CA ASN A 119 15.71 8.67 -6.86
C ASN A 119 15.45 9.19 -5.45
N VAL A 120 16.32 10.08 -5.00
CA VAL A 120 16.24 10.74 -3.69
C VAL A 120 16.30 12.24 -3.92
N TYR A 121 15.30 12.97 -3.43
CA TYR A 121 15.13 14.40 -3.65
C TYR A 121 15.28 15.17 -2.35
N VAL A 122 15.90 16.34 -2.42
CA VAL A 122 16.00 17.26 -1.28
C VAL A 122 14.87 18.27 -1.36
N SER A 123 14.16 18.45 -0.26
CA SER A 123 13.18 19.53 -0.12
C SER A 123 13.56 20.45 1.03
N TYR A 124 13.45 21.76 0.83
CA TYR A 124 13.81 22.75 1.82
C TYR A 124 12.69 23.78 2.04
N LYS A 125 12.56 24.22 3.29
CA LYS A 125 11.53 25.16 3.72
C LYS A 125 12.05 26.58 3.77
N LYS A 126 11.28 27.50 3.18
CA LYS A 126 11.44 28.95 3.34
C LYS A 126 10.20 29.51 4.01
N THR A 127 10.37 30.62 4.74
CA THR A 127 9.26 31.30 5.39
C THR A 127 8.25 31.79 4.36
N VAL A 128 7.02 31.27 4.41
CA VAL A 128 5.88 31.80 3.66
C VAL A 128 4.68 31.92 4.59
N LYS A 129 3.71 32.75 4.21
CA LYS A 129 2.41 32.74 4.88
C LYS A 129 1.66 31.47 4.49
N SER A 130 1.11 30.77 5.46
CA SER A 130 0.22 29.64 5.21
C SER A 130 -0.96 30.09 4.34
N PRO A 131 -1.36 29.30 3.34
CA PRO A 131 -2.52 29.61 2.52
C PRO A 131 -3.80 29.57 3.36
N SER A 132 -4.79 30.38 2.99
CA SER A 132 -6.13 30.28 3.58
C SER A 132 -6.81 28.99 3.12
N LYS A 133 -7.49 28.29 4.04
CA LYS A 133 -8.31 27.12 3.69
C LYS A 133 -9.45 27.52 2.72
N PRO A 134 -9.80 26.67 1.75
CA PRO A 134 -10.85 26.98 0.78
C PRO A 134 -12.22 27.07 1.46
N GLN A 135 -13.13 27.83 0.85
CA GLN A 135 -14.53 27.94 1.29
C GLN A 135 -15.42 27.24 0.28
N LEU A 136 -16.18 26.26 0.74
CA LEU A 136 -17.10 25.51 -0.12
C LEU A 136 -18.41 26.26 -0.31
N ALA A 137 -18.94 26.23 -1.53
CA ALA A 137 -20.21 26.84 -1.86
C ALA A 137 -20.90 26.09 -3.00
N PHE A 138 -22.23 26.10 -2.99
CA PHE A 138 -23.00 25.65 -4.14
C PHE A 138 -22.76 26.57 -5.35
N ASN A 139 -22.80 25.98 -6.55
CA ASN A 139 -22.71 26.75 -7.78
C ASN A 139 -23.98 27.59 -8.03
N LYS A 140 -23.99 28.37 -9.12
CA LYS A 140 -25.11 29.25 -9.48
C LYS A 140 -26.42 28.51 -9.78
N GLN A 141 -26.36 27.21 -10.03
CA GLN A 141 -27.49 26.32 -10.25
C GLN A 141 -27.91 25.58 -8.97
N ASN A 142 -27.39 25.96 -7.80
CA ASN A 142 -27.67 25.30 -6.52
C ASN A 142 -27.25 23.83 -6.49
N LYS A 143 -26.23 23.46 -7.28
CA LYS A 143 -25.63 22.14 -7.32
C LYS A 143 -24.26 22.13 -6.65
N PHE A 144 -23.92 21.03 -6.02
CA PHE A 144 -22.62 20.78 -5.39
C PHE A 144 -22.14 19.38 -5.74
N LYS A 145 -20.96 19.26 -6.36
CA LYS A 145 -20.43 18.00 -6.87
C LYS A 145 -19.28 17.49 -6.00
N ILE A 146 -19.38 16.23 -5.59
CA ILE A 146 -18.39 15.51 -4.80
C ILE A 146 -17.82 14.37 -5.64
N LEU A 147 -16.49 14.34 -5.80
CA LEU A 147 -15.78 13.17 -6.35
C LEU A 147 -15.25 12.33 -5.20
N GLN A 148 -15.73 11.10 -5.06
CA GLN A 148 -15.17 10.14 -4.11
C GLN A 148 -14.02 9.37 -4.77
N VAL A 149 -12.87 9.38 -4.11
CA VAL A 149 -11.67 8.64 -4.50
C VAL A 149 -11.33 7.69 -3.36
N ALA A 150 -11.34 6.39 -3.61
CA ALA A 150 -11.10 5.39 -2.58
C ALA A 150 -10.00 4.43 -3.02
N ASP A 151 -9.23 3.94 -2.05
CA ASP A 151 -8.31 2.82 -2.25
C ASP A 151 -7.30 3.07 -3.39
N LEU A 152 -6.56 4.19 -3.30
CA LEU A 152 -5.50 4.50 -4.26
C LEU A 152 -4.29 3.58 -4.09
N HIS A 153 -3.99 3.17 -2.86
CA HIS A 153 -2.87 2.28 -2.54
C HIS A 153 -1.54 2.76 -3.16
N PHE A 154 -1.22 4.04 -2.97
CA PHE A 154 0.06 4.59 -3.45
C PHE A 154 1.23 4.03 -2.65
N SER A 155 2.38 3.98 -3.30
CA SER A 155 3.63 3.50 -2.71
C SER A 155 4.61 4.64 -2.49
N THR A 156 5.70 4.41 -1.75
CA THR A 156 6.77 5.43 -1.64
C THR A 156 7.40 5.74 -3.00
N LEU A 157 7.58 4.70 -3.83
CA LEU A 157 8.08 4.79 -5.21
C LEU A 157 6.92 4.69 -6.21
N GLU A 158 7.13 4.24 -7.44
CA GLU A 158 6.11 4.24 -8.49
C GLU A 158 5.00 3.19 -8.31
N GLY A 159 5.17 2.26 -7.36
CA GLY A 159 4.25 1.18 -7.06
C GLY A 159 4.16 0.13 -8.17
N VAL A 160 3.72 -1.08 -7.82
CA VAL A 160 3.46 -2.15 -8.79
C VAL A 160 1.97 -2.38 -8.94
N CYS A 161 1.50 -2.57 -10.17
CA CYS A 161 0.09 -2.82 -10.38
C CYS A 161 -0.34 -4.18 -9.80
N LEU A 162 -1.32 -4.15 -8.90
CA LEU A 162 -1.93 -5.35 -8.33
C LEU A 162 -3.21 -5.67 -9.10
N ASP A 163 -3.36 -6.91 -9.56
CA ASP A 163 -4.54 -7.36 -10.31
C ASP A 163 -5.02 -6.42 -11.44
N PRO A 164 -4.14 -5.91 -12.32
CA PRO A 164 -4.51 -4.90 -13.31
C PRO A 164 -5.64 -5.41 -14.21
N TRP A 165 -6.63 -4.53 -14.43
CA TRP A 165 -7.78 -4.82 -15.28
C TRP A 165 -8.05 -3.68 -16.26
N PRO A 166 -8.19 -3.97 -17.58
CA PRO A 166 -7.97 -5.26 -18.23
C PRO A 166 -6.54 -5.78 -18.01
N LYS A 167 -6.36 -7.10 -18.12
CA LYS A 167 -5.05 -7.72 -17.90
C LYS A 167 -4.02 -7.14 -18.87
N LEU A 168 -2.87 -6.77 -18.30
CA LEU A 168 -1.73 -6.30 -19.07
C LEU A 168 -1.23 -7.38 -20.02
N SER A 169 -0.65 -6.93 -21.13
CA SER A 169 0.04 -7.80 -22.07
C SER A 169 1.30 -8.39 -21.43
N SER A 170 1.75 -9.55 -21.91
CA SER A 170 2.95 -10.20 -21.37
C SER A 170 4.18 -9.30 -21.50
N GLY A 171 4.80 -8.96 -20.37
CA GLY A 171 6.00 -8.10 -20.31
C GLY A 171 5.72 -6.60 -20.36
N GLU A 172 4.45 -6.19 -20.36
CA GLU A 172 4.06 -4.80 -20.20
C GLU A 172 4.43 -4.32 -18.79
N TYR A 173 5.21 -3.23 -18.74
CA TYR A 173 5.61 -2.59 -17.50
C TYR A 173 4.48 -1.71 -16.98
N CYS A 174 4.28 -1.68 -15.66
CA CYS A 174 3.15 -1.01 -15.03
C CYS A 174 3.59 -0.27 -13.78
N GLU A 175 3.58 1.06 -13.87
CA GLU A 175 3.73 1.98 -12.74
C GLU A 175 2.33 2.29 -12.19
N ALA A 176 2.02 1.76 -11.02
CA ALA A 176 0.67 1.84 -10.44
C ALA A 176 0.27 3.28 -10.14
N ASP A 177 1.15 4.03 -9.49
CA ASP A 177 0.86 5.37 -9.00
C ASP A 177 0.71 6.34 -10.17
N LEU A 178 1.52 6.19 -11.24
CA LEU A 178 1.40 7.01 -12.44
C LEU A 178 0.07 6.77 -13.16
N ARG A 179 -0.28 5.51 -13.43
CA ARG A 179 -1.55 5.16 -14.11
C ARG A 179 -2.77 5.61 -13.31
N THR A 180 -2.68 5.54 -11.98
CA THR A 180 -3.73 6.02 -11.09
C THR A 180 -3.82 7.54 -11.10
N THR A 181 -2.68 8.24 -11.05
CA THR A 181 -2.61 9.71 -11.14
C THR A 181 -3.25 10.20 -12.44
N GLU A 182 -2.85 9.64 -13.59
CA GLU A 182 -3.41 9.98 -14.90
C GLU A 182 -4.95 9.83 -14.92
N PHE A 183 -5.46 8.73 -14.34
CA PHE A 183 -6.89 8.48 -14.27
C PHE A 183 -7.61 9.52 -13.41
N VAL A 184 -7.11 9.78 -12.20
CA VAL A 184 -7.73 10.73 -11.27
C VAL A 184 -7.68 12.15 -11.85
N GLU A 185 -6.56 12.58 -12.39
CA GLU A 185 -6.41 13.91 -13.05
C GLU A 185 -7.38 14.06 -14.23
N THR A 186 -7.51 13.02 -15.07
CA THR A 186 -8.48 13.02 -16.17
C THR A 186 -9.92 13.20 -15.65
N VAL A 187 -10.29 12.48 -14.58
CA VAL A 187 -11.64 12.62 -14.01
C VAL A 187 -11.84 14.00 -13.37
N LEU A 188 -10.82 14.58 -12.72
CA LEU A 188 -10.89 15.94 -12.18
C LEU A 188 -11.18 16.97 -13.28
N GLU A 189 -10.57 16.82 -14.45
CA GLU A 189 -10.82 17.69 -15.61
C GLU A 189 -12.23 17.52 -16.21
N LEU A 190 -12.71 16.28 -16.30
CA LEU A 190 -14.02 15.95 -16.85
C LEU A 190 -15.16 16.36 -15.91
N GLU A 191 -15.02 16.07 -14.62
CA GLU A 191 -16.09 16.27 -13.64
C GLU A 191 -16.07 17.65 -13.01
N LYS A 192 -14.89 18.26 -12.83
CA LYS A 192 -14.70 19.54 -12.15
C LYS A 192 -15.46 19.58 -10.81
N PRO A 193 -15.17 18.65 -9.88
CA PRO A 193 -15.89 18.58 -8.62
C PRO A 193 -15.62 19.81 -7.75
N ASP A 194 -16.59 20.16 -6.91
CA ASP A 194 -16.46 21.22 -5.90
C ASP A 194 -15.68 20.73 -4.67
N LEU A 195 -15.67 19.40 -4.44
CA LEU A 195 -14.94 18.73 -3.36
C LEU A 195 -14.51 17.32 -3.81
N VAL A 196 -13.29 16.93 -3.46
CA VAL A 196 -12.86 15.52 -3.47
C VAL A 196 -12.99 14.95 -2.07
N VAL A 197 -13.48 13.72 -1.94
CA VAL A 197 -13.50 12.97 -0.68
C VAL A 197 -12.67 11.70 -0.84
N MET A 198 -11.55 11.64 -0.13
CA MET A 198 -10.70 10.45 -0.03
C MET A 198 -11.20 9.54 1.09
N THR A 199 -11.73 8.36 0.74
CA THR A 199 -12.33 7.44 1.72
C THR A 199 -11.39 6.32 2.17
N GLY A 200 -10.16 6.68 2.53
CA GLY A 200 -9.16 5.77 3.10
C GLY A 200 -8.37 4.93 2.10
N ASP A 201 -7.32 4.29 2.61
CA ASP A 201 -6.35 3.47 1.86
C ASP A 201 -5.75 4.21 0.67
N GLN A 202 -5.34 5.45 0.94
CA GLN A 202 -4.61 6.25 -0.03
C GLN A 202 -3.14 5.84 -0.06
N VAL A 203 -2.59 5.45 1.09
CA VAL A 203 -1.22 4.95 1.29
C VAL A 203 -1.28 3.43 1.43
N PHE A 204 -0.51 2.71 0.61
CA PHE A 204 -0.33 1.27 0.76
C PHE A 204 0.81 1.00 1.74
N GLY A 205 0.46 0.67 2.98
CA GLY A 205 1.41 0.57 4.10
C GLY A 205 2.64 -0.28 3.80
N ASP A 206 2.44 -1.51 3.31
CA ASP A 206 3.52 -2.47 3.02
C ASP A 206 4.52 -1.97 1.96
N ASP A 207 4.09 -1.14 1.00
CA ASP A 207 4.94 -0.56 -0.06
C ASP A 207 5.22 0.94 0.17
N SER A 208 5.01 1.41 1.41
CA SER A 208 5.27 2.78 1.84
C SER A 208 6.27 2.89 3.00
N PRO A 209 7.54 2.46 2.82
CA PRO A 209 8.59 2.62 3.83
C PRO A 209 8.89 4.08 4.20
N ASP A 210 8.46 5.05 3.38
CA ASP A 210 8.40 6.48 3.72
C ASP A 210 6.98 7.01 3.47
N SER A 211 6.10 6.88 4.48
CA SER A 211 4.69 7.30 4.38
C SER A 211 4.52 8.79 4.14
N GLU A 212 5.46 9.64 4.58
CA GLU A 212 5.46 11.07 4.30
C GLU A 212 5.53 11.33 2.78
N THR A 213 6.47 10.72 2.07
CA THR A 213 6.53 10.85 0.60
C THR A 213 5.24 10.36 -0.04
N THR A 214 4.71 9.21 0.40
CA THR A 214 3.50 8.64 -0.19
C THR A 214 2.30 9.58 -0.04
N ILE A 215 2.02 10.08 1.16
CA ILE A 215 0.84 10.93 1.38
C ILE A 215 0.97 12.30 0.68
N LEU A 216 2.19 12.83 0.58
CA LEU A 216 2.46 14.06 -0.17
C LEU A 216 2.21 13.87 -1.68
N LYS A 217 2.60 12.72 -2.26
CA LYS A 217 2.28 12.40 -3.67
C LYS A 217 0.78 12.35 -3.92
N VAL A 218 0.03 11.71 -3.02
CA VAL A 218 -1.44 11.61 -3.13
C VAL A 218 -2.07 13.00 -3.11
N CYS A 219 -1.71 13.83 -2.12
CA CYS A 219 -2.30 15.15 -1.95
C CYS A 219 -1.94 16.11 -3.10
N ASP A 220 -0.72 16.00 -3.64
CA ASP A 220 -0.24 16.83 -4.75
C ASP A 220 -1.16 16.77 -5.98
N ILE A 221 -1.84 15.64 -6.23
CA ILE A 221 -2.83 15.49 -7.32
C ILE A 221 -3.90 16.60 -7.20
N PHE A 222 -4.50 16.72 -6.03
CA PHE A 222 -5.63 17.63 -5.80
C PHE A 222 -5.17 19.09 -5.64
N GLU A 223 -3.98 19.30 -5.10
CA GLU A 223 -3.39 20.63 -4.95
C GLU A 223 -3.02 21.26 -6.29
N ARG A 224 -2.40 20.50 -7.20
CA ARG A 224 -2.12 20.96 -8.56
C ARG A 224 -3.39 21.25 -9.34
N SER A 225 -4.42 20.43 -9.16
CA SER A 225 -5.75 20.67 -9.72
C SER A 225 -6.52 21.79 -9.04
N LYS A 226 -6.05 22.30 -7.89
CA LYS A 226 -6.67 23.36 -7.08
C LYS A 226 -8.09 23.01 -6.64
N VAL A 227 -8.33 21.74 -6.34
CA VAL A 227 -9.63 21.23 -5.91
C VAL A 227 -9.58 20.98 -4.41
N PRO A 228 -10.50 21.57 -3.61
CA PRO A 228 -10.62 21.24 -2.20
C PRO A 228 -10.81 19.75 -1.98
N TYR A 229 -10.20 19.20 -0.94
CA TYR A 229 -10.33 17.78 -0.61
C TYR A 229 -10.49 17.54 0.89
N ALA A 230 -11.22 16.48 1.23
CA ALA A 230 -11.36 15.95 2.58
C ALA A 230 -10.88 14.49 2.59
N MET A 231 -10.41 14.01 3.74
CA MET A 231 -9.83 12.69 3.89
C MET A 231 -10.27 12.01 5.19
N VAL A 232 -10.56 10.72 5.09
CA VAL A 232 -10.63 9.78 6.22
C VAL A 232 -9.60 8.68 5.98
N PHE A 233 -9.13 8.05 7.05
CA PHE A 233 -8.15 6.98 6.96
C PHE A 233 -8.80 5.61 6.78
N GLY A 234 -8.10 4.76 6.04
CA GLY A 234 -8.35 3.33 5.95
C GLY A 234 -7.42 2.51 6.82
N ASN A 235 -7.49 1.19 6.69
CA ASN A 235 -6.70 0.30 7.53
C ASN A 235 -5.23 0.22 7.13
N HIS A 236 -4.89 0.51 5.87
CA HIS A 236 -3.53 0.46 5.36
C HIS A 236 -2.75 1.77 5.56
N ASP A 237 -3.45 2.91 5.73
CA ASP A 237 -2.80 4.22 5.70
C ASP A 237 -1.71 4.39 6.78
N ASP A 238 -1.93 3.82 7.97
CA ASP A 238 -1.02 3.89 9.13
C ASP A 238 -0.23 2.60 9.38
N GLU A 239 0.04 1.82 8.33
CA GLU A 239 0.87 0.60 8.40
C GLU A 239 2.34 0.82 7.95
N GLY A 240 2.65 2.00 7.41
CA GLY A 240 4.00 2.37 6.97
C GLY A 240 4.87 2.97 8.09
N SER A 241 5.64 4.01 7.75
CA SER A 241 6.59 4.65 8.69
C SER A 241 5.98 5.69 9.62
N LEU A 242 4.78 6.20 9.32
CA LEU A 242 4.05 7.18 10.13
C LEU A 242 2.76 6.59 10.66
N ASP A 243 2.40 6.96 11.88
CA ASP A 243 1.09 6.66 12.43
C ASP A 243 0.01 7.62 11.90
N ARG A 244 -1.25 7.30 12.20
CA ARG A 244 -2.42 8.02 11.71
C ARG A 244 -2.46 9.49 12.17
N GLN A 245 -2.01 9.77 13.39
CA GLN A 245 -1.94 11.14 13.91
C GLN A 245 -0.89 11.95 13.15
N GLN A 246 0.30 11.38 12.97
CA GLN A 246 1.39 12.01 12.23
C GLN A 246 1.00 12.30 10.76
N LEU A 247 0.24 11.39 10.13
CA LEU A 247 -0.29 11.62 8.79
C LEU A 247 -1.32 12.77 8.77
N MET A 248 -2.22 12.84 9.75
CA MET A 248 -3.19 13.94 9.85
C MET A 248 -2.50 15.28 10.09
N ASP A 249 -1.47 15.32 10.94
CA ASP A 249 -0.66 16.52 11.20
C ASP A 249 -0.04 17.08 9.92
N ILE A 250 0.29 16.21 8.94
CA ILE A 250 0.71 16.63 7.61
C ILE A 250 -0.49 17.12 6.79
N VAL A 251 -1.49 16.25 6.59
CA VAL A 251 -2.62 16.48 5.67
C VAL A 251 -3.43 17.72 6.04
N GLU A 252 -3.63 18.01 7.32
CA GLU A 252 -4.38 19.19 7.79
C GLU A 252 -3.70 20.52 7.42
N THR A 253 -2.38 20.52 7.26
CA THR A 253 -1.58 21.73 6.95
C THR A 253 -1.45 22.00 5.45
N LEU A 254 -1.84 21.04 4.62
CA LEU A 254 -1.70 21.13 3.18
C LEU A 254 -2.69 22.11 2.54
N PRO A 255 -2.29 22.82 1.46
CA PRO A 255 -3.20 23.61 0.64
C PRO A 255 -4.42 22.79 0.20
N TYR A 256 -5.58 23.44 0.08
CA TYR A 256 -6.84 22.82 -0.36
C TYR A 256 -7.40 21.70 0.55
N SER A 257 -6.64 21.19 1.52
CA SER A 257 -7.12 20.24 2.51
C SER A 257 -8.15 20.87 3.45
N LEU A 258 -9.26 20.17 3.62
CA LEU A 258 -10.30 20.43 4.60
C LEU A 258 -10.33 19.36 5.71
N ALA A 259 -9.42 18.39 5.68
CA ALA A 259 -9.27 17.42 6.74
C ALA A 259 -8.83 18.11 8.04
N THR A 260 -9.31 17.58 9.16
CA THR A 260 -8.95 18.04 10.50
C THR A 260 -8.89 16.85 11.43
N ASP A 261 -8.00 16.89 12.42
CA ASP A 261 -7.88 15.85 13.45
C ASP A 261 -9.21 15.51 14.15
N GLY A 262 -9.94 16.56 14.53
CA GLY A 262 -11.19 16.43 15.26
C GLY A 262 -10.99 16.47 16.78
N PRO A 263 -12.01 16.10 17.56
CA PRO A 263 -11.96 16.23 19.02
C PRO A 263 -11.15 15.11 19.68
N ALA A 264 -10.17 15.48 20.51
CA ALA A 264 -9.27 14.57 21.21
C ALA A 264 -9.96 13.56 22.17
N ASN A 265 -11.24 13.76 22.51
CA ASN A 265 -12.02 12.88 23.37
C ASN A 265 -12.92 11.90 22.61
N VAL A 266 -12.75 11.79 21.29
CA VAL A 266 -13.47 10.85 20.42
C VAL A 266 -12.47 9.88 19.81
N SER A 267 -12.82 8.59 19.82
CA SER A 267 -11.97 7.53 19.30
C SER A 267 -11.63 7.73 17.81
N GLY A 268 -10.36 7.53 17.47
CA GLY A 268 -9.85 7.64 16.09
C GLY A 268 -9.40 9.06 15.73
N VAL A 269 -8.81 9.21 14.55
CA VAL A 269 -8.23 10.46 14.02
C VAL A 269 -8.95 10.83 12.73
N GLY A 270 -9.40 12.07 12.60
CA GLY A 270 -10.16 12.52 11.44
C GLY A 270 -11.68 12.42 11.60
N ASN A 271 -12.18 12.66 12.82
CA ASN A 271 -13.62 12.78 13.08
C ASN A 271 -14.05 14.26 12.98
N TYR A 272 -14.69 14.65 11.88
CA TYR A 272 -15.09 16.05 11.66
C TYR A 272 -16.33 16.21 10.77
N VAL A 273 -16.90 17.41 10.78
CA VAL A 273 -18.07 17.75 9.96
C VAL A 273 -17.74 18.97 9.11
N ILE A 274 -17.96 18.84 7.80
CA ILE A 274 -17.90 19.98 6.87
C ILE A 274 -19.32 20.40 6.55
N GLN A 275 -19.66 21.64 6.92
CA GLN A 275 -20.91 22.26 6.55
C GLN A 275 -20.71 23.13 5.30
N VAL A 276 -21.47 22.86 4.24
CA VAL A 276 -21.50 23.66 3.01
C VAL A 276 -22.74 24.56 3.07
N GLN A 277 -22.52 25.80 3.51
CA GLN A 277 -23.61 26.78 3.74
C GLN A 277 -24.69 26.21 4.67
N ASP A 278 -25.93 26.68 4.57
CA ASP A 278 -27.10 26.18 5.33
C ASP A 278 -27.81 25.00 4.63
N LYS A 279 -27.10 24.27 3.77
CA LYS A 279 -27.72 23.33 2.81
C LYS A 279 -27.25 21.88 2.91
N LEU A 280 -25.99 21.66 3.25
CA LEU A 280 -25.39 20.33 3.22
C LEU A 280 -24.38 20.14 4.36
N ALA A 281 -24.46 19.00 5.04
CA ALA A 281 -23.48 18.57 6.02
C ALA A 281 -22.81 17.26 5.58
N LEU A 282 -21.49 17.21 5.68
CA LEU A 282 -20.67 16.05 5.33
C LEU A 282 -19.96 15.58 6.60
N TYR A 283 -20.33 14.41 7.09
CA TYR A 283 -19.74 13.78 8.27
C TYR A 283 -18.59 12.87 7.84
N PHE A 284 -17.42 13.05 8.45
CA PHE A 284 -16.22 12.26 8.23
C PHE A 284 -15.89 11.55 9.53
N MET A 285 -15.68 10.23 9.45
CA MET A 285 -15.46 9.41 10.65
C MET A 285 -14.29 8.45 10.45
N ASP A 286 -13.51 8.27 11.50
CA ASP A 286 -12.47 7.25 11.53
C ASP A 286 -13.10 5.88 11.86
N SER A 287 -13.16 4.98 10.87
CA SER A 287 -13.61 3.61 11.05
C SER A 287 -12.53 2.66 11.60
N HIS A 288 -11.38 3.19 12.00
CA HIS A 288 -10.24 2.50 12.61
C HIS A 288 -9.51 1.56 11.62
N LYS A 289 -8.98 0.43 12.13
CA LYS A 289 -8.36 -0.64 11.34
C LYS A 289 -8.81 -2.02 11.84
N TYR A 290 -7.95 -2.74 12.52
CA TYR A 290 -8.22 -4.04 13.13
C TYR A 290 -8.66 -3.89 14.59
N SER A 291 -9.63 -4.72 14.99
CA SER A 291 -10.15 -4.73 16.35
C SER A 291 -9.08 -5.19 17.35
N LEU A 292 -8.80 -4.35 18.35
CA LEU A 292 -7.99 -4.72 19.52
C LEU A 292 -8.78 -5.52 20.56
N ASN A 293 -10.11 -5.64 20.39
CA ASN A 293 -10.94 -6.41 21.30
C ASN A 293 -10.77 -7.91 20.99
N PRO A 294 -10.25 -8.73 21.91
CA PRO A 294 -9.99 -10.15 21.66
C PRO A 294 -11.24 -10.98 21.37
N LYS A 295 -12.44 -10.44 21.67
CA LYS A 295 -13.73 -11.07 21.36
C LYS A 295 -14.28 -10.72 19.97
N VAL A 296 -13.74 -9.70 19.33
CA VAL A 296 -14.18 -9.24 18.00
C VAL A 296 -13.00 -9.43 17.05
N ARG A 297 -13.08 -10.43 16.18
CA ARG A 297 -12.03 -10.73 15.20
C ARG A 297 -12.23 -9.89 13.93
N GLY A 298 -11.12 -9.57 13.27
CA GLY A 298 -11.11 -8.83 12.01
C GLY A 298 -11.11 -7.32 12.23
N TYR A 299 -11.85 -6.62 11.39
CA TYR A 299 -11.91 -5.16 11.39
C TYR A 299 -12.66 -4.60 12.60
N ASP A 300 -12.22 -3.42 13.02
CA ASP A 300 -12.80 -2.70 14.14
C ASP A 300 -14.04 -1.89 13.72
N PHE A 301 -14.81 -1.43 14.70
CA PHE A 301 -16.11 -0.79 14.51
C PHE A 301 -16.11 0.64 15.06
N LEU A 302 -16.99 1.47 14.51
CA LEU A 302 -17.27 2.81 15.03
C LEU A 302 -17.84 2.74 16.45
N LYS A 303 -17.22 3.48 17.36
CA LYS A 303 -17.36 3.35 18.82
C LYS A 303 -18.55 4.13 19.37
N GLN A 304 -18.89 3.89 20.64
CA GLN A 304 -20.00 4.58 21.30
C GLN A 304 -19.76 6.09 21.45
N ASP A 305 -18.55 6.50 21.81
CA ASP A 305 -18.17 7.92 21.88
C ASP A 305 -18.25 8.61 20.52
N GLN A 306 -17.96 7.92 19.42
CA GLN A 306 -18.20 8.44 18.06
C GLN A 306 -19.70 8.61 17.75
N ARG A 307 -20.58 7.74 18.27
CA ARG A 307 -22.04 7.89 18.15
C ARG A 307 -22.54 9.10 18.94
N ASP A 308 -22.13 9.19 20.21
CA ASP A 308 -22.47 10.31 21.08
C ASP A 308 -21.97 11.63 20.48
N TRP A 309 -20.79 11.61 19.86
CA TRP A 309 -20.21 12.75 19.18
C TRP A 309 -21.04 13.20 17.98
N ILE A 310 -21.40 12.32 17.02
CA ILE A 310 -22.18 12.74 15.84
C ILE A 310 -23.52 13.36 16.22
N GLU A 311 -24.18 12.85 17.26
CA GLU A 311 -25.42 13.41 17.79
C GLU A 311 -25.20 14.80 18.39
N SER A 312 -24.06 15.01 19.09
CA SER A 312 -23.70 16.30 19.68
C SER A 312 -23.33 17.37 18.65
N VAL A 313 -22.82 16.99 17.48
CA VAL A 313 -22.43 17.91 16.39
C VAL A 313 -23.45 17.96 15.25
N LYS A 314 -24.66 17.47 15.49
CA LYS A 314 -25.75 17.49 14.49
C LYS A 314 -25.92 18.88 13.90
N VAL A 315 -25.85 18.96 12.58
CA VAL A 315 -26.12 20.17 11.81
C VAL A 315 -27.54 20.10 11.24
N ASP A 316 -28.36 21.11 11.51
CA ASP A 316 -29.73 21.21 10.98
C ASP A 316 -29.71 21.72 9.53
N VAL A 317 -29.64 20.79 8.59
CA VAL A 317 -29.58 21.06 7.14
C VAL A 317 -30.50 20.10 6.35
N PRO A 318 -30.96 20.49 5.15
CA PRO A 318 -31.82 19.65 4.32
C PRO A 318 -31.19 18.31 3.91
N GLN A 319 -29.88 18.29 3.61
CA GLN A 319 -29.17 17.08 3.20
C GLN A 319 -27.94 16.84 4.07
N ALA A 320 -27.69 15.58 4.41
CA ALA A 320 -26.44 15.16 5.00
C ALA A 320 -25.93 13.84 4.43
N MET A 321 -24.61 13.73 4.35
CA MET A 321 -23.91 12.53 3.89
C MET A 321 -22.83 12.16 4.91
N ALA A 322 -22.47 10.87 4.98
CA ALA A 322 -21.35 10.40 5.79
C ALA A 322 -20.34 9.60 4.97
N PHE A 323 -19.06 9.78 5.29
CA PHE A 323 -17.94 9.14 4.64
C PHE A 323 -16.99 8.53 5.68
N PHE A 324 -16.63 7.27 5.48
CA PHE A 324 -15.64 6.54 6.26
C PHE A 324 -15.13 5.36 5.43
N HIS A 325 -14.09 4.67 5.88
CA HIS A 325 -13.43 3.67 5.03
C HIS A 325 -14.08 2.28 5.11
N ILE A 326 -14.18 1.69 6.31
CA ILE A 326 -14.65 0.32 6.52
C ILE A 326 -16.19 0.28 6.51
N PRO A 327 -16.84 -0.58 5.72
CA PRO A 327 -18.30 -0.64 5.62
C PRO A 327 -18.97 -1.00 6.95
N LEU A 328 -20.18 -0.48 7.16
CA LEU A 328 -21.03 -0.91 8.27
C LEU A 328 -21.54 -2.34 8.06
N PRO A 329 -21.91 -3.07 9.12
CA PRO A 329 -22.47 -4.42 8.99
C PRO A 329 -23.70 -4.52 8.07
N GLU A 330 -24.50 -3.46 7.96
CA GLU A 330 -25.66 -3.34 7.08
C GLU A 330 -25.32 -3.48 5.59
N TYR A 331 -24.07 -3.23 5.18
CA TYR A 331 -23.62 -3.49 3.80
C TYR A 331 -23.73 -4.97 3.41
N ARG A 332 -23.86 -5.89 4.37
CA ARG A 332 -24.10 -7.32 4.11
C ARG A 332 -25.50 -7.65 3.61
N GLU A 333 -26.42 -6.70 3.62
CA GLU A 333 -27.80 -6.87 3.16
C GLU A 333 -27.89 -6.87 1.63
N THR A 334 -27.16 -7.78 0.99
CA THR A 334 -26.98 -7.81 -0.48
C THR A 334 -28.28 -7.98 -1.26
N GLN A 335 -29.34 -8.50 -0.64
CA GLN A 335 -30.69 -8.53 -1.24
C GLN A 335 -31.31 -7.14 -1.43
N LYS A 336 -30.77 -6.10 -0.80
CA LYS A 336 -31.21 -4.69 -0.91
C LYS A 336 -30.37 -3.88 -1.89
N ILE A 337 -29.44 -4.50 -2.60
CA ILE A 337 -28.67 -3.83 -3.65
C ILE A 337 -29.64 -3.30 -4.70
N ALA A 338 -29.56 -1.99 -4.94
CA ALA A 338 -30.40 -1.32 -5.92
C ALA A 338 -29.75 -1.30 -7.31
N PHE A 339 -28.44 -1.06 -7.36
CA PHE A 339 -27.64 -1.03 -8.59
C PHE A 339 -26.15 -1.25 -8.28
N GLY A 340 -25.37 -1.53 -9.34
CA GLY A 340 -23.96 -1.91 -9.26
C GLY A 340 -23.75 -3.40 -8.98
N ASN A 341 -22.53 -3.77 -8.61
CA ASN A 341 -22.00 -5.12 -8.66
C ASN A 341 -21.40 -5.53 -7.31
N TYR A 342 -21.93 -6.61 -6.75
CA TYR A 342 -21.32 -7.35 -5.66
C TYR A 342 -20.31 -8.36 -6.22
N LYS A 343 -19.01 -8.09 -6.04
CA LYS A 343 -17.92 -8.90 -6.62
C LYS A 343 -17.04 -9.59 -5.59
N GLU A 344 -16.92 -9.02 -4.39
CA GLU A 344 -16.13 -9.60 -3.31
C GLU A 344 -16.89 -9.61 -1.99
N GLY A 345 -16.46 -10.47 -1.06
CA GLY A 345 -17.10 -10.58 0.24
C GLY A 345 -17.02 -9.29 1.05
N ILE A 346 -18.12 -8.90 1.70
CA ILE A 346 -18.17 -7.67 2.52
C ILE A 346 -17.34 -7.85 3.80
N THR A 347 -16.31 -7.03 3.97
CA THR A 347 -15.39 -7.10 5.11
C THR A 347 -15.74 -6.15 6.26
N ALA A 348 -17.02 -5.84 6.42
CA ALA A 348 -17.52 -5.08 7.56
C ALA A 348 -17.15 -5.70 8.93
N PRO A 349 -17.22 -4.96 10.04
CA PRO A 349 -16.96 -5.50 11.38
C PRO A 349 -17.97 -6.60 11.75
N GLN A 350 -17.57 -7.51 12.64
CA GLN A 350 -18.49 -8.52 13.17
C GLN A 350 -19.52 -7.93 14.14
N LEU A 351 -19.11 -6.90 14.87
CA LEU A 351 -19.96 -6.20 15.83
C LEU A 351 -20.69 -5.05 15.13
N ASN A 352 -22.02 -5.00 15.28
CA ASN A 352 -22.81 -3.84 14.90
C ASN A 352 -22.96 -2.91 16.11
N SER A 353 -22.46 -1.68 15.98
CA SER A 353 -22.49 -0.68 17.05
C SER A 353 -23.79 0.15 17.09
N GLY A 354 -24.68 -0.02 16.11
CA GLY A 354 -25.87 0.83 15.92
C GLY A 354 -25.57 2.16 15.23
N MET A 355 -24.40 2.30 14.59
CA MET A 355 -24.01 3.56 13.95
C MET A 355 -24.95 3.98 12.80
N ALA A 356 -25.48 3.03 12.03
CA ALA A 356 -26.46 3.35 10.97
C ALA A 356 -27.70 4.07 11.52
N GLU A 357 -28.14 3.70 12.72
CA GLU A 357 -29.27 4.34 13.40
C GLU A 357 -28.92 5.77 13.85
N SER A 358 -27.79 5.97 14.53
CA SER A 358 -27.35 7.31 14.94
C SER A 358 -27.13 8.26 13.73
N LEU A 359 -26.57 7.76 12.62
CA LEU A 359 -26.43 8.54 11.37
C LEU A 359 -27.78 8.99 10.81
N LYS A 360 -28.77 8.08 10.80
CA LYS A 360 -30.14 8.40 10.37
C LYS A 360 -30.78 9.47 11.28
N GLU A 361 -30.58 9.38 12.60
CA GLU A 361 -31.14 10.34 13.57
C GLU A 361 -30.57 11.77 13.44
N VAL A 362 -29.31 11.88 13.00
CA VAL A 362 -28.69 13.17 12.69
C VAL A 362 -29.01 13.67 11.27
N GLY A 363 -29.83 12.94 10.51
CA GLY A 363 -30.35 13.36 9.20
C GLY A 363 -29.51 12.95 8.01
N VAL A 364 -28.51 12.06 8.19
CA VAL A 364 -27.76 11.51 7.07
C VAL A 364 -28.68 10.66 6.20
N SER A 365 -28.62 10.87 4.88
CA SER A 365 -29.39 10.09 3.90
C SER A 365 -28.52 9.16 3.05
N VAL A 366 -27.22 9.47 2.92
CA VAL A 366 -26.25 8.69 2.12
C VAL A 366 -24.99 8.45 2.94
N VAL A 367 -24.56 7.20 2.97
CA VAL A 367 -23.27 6.76 3.52
C VAL A 367 -22.45 6.23 2.35
N SER A 368 -21.18 6.64 2.25
CA SER A 368 -20.27 6.12 1.23
C SER A 368 -18.94 5.68 1.81
N VAL A 369 -18.45 4.53 1.33
CA VAL A 369 -17.26 3.84 1.87
C VAL A 369 -16.33 3.32 0.79
N GLY A 370 -15.12 2.88 1.18
CA GLY A 370 -14.13 2.22 0.32
C GLY A 370 -13.95 0.75 0.74
N HIS A 371 -12.70 0.33 0.93
CA HIS A 371 -12.26 -0.90 1.61
C HIS A 371 -12.53 -2.22 0.86
N ASP A 372 -13.75 -2.45 0.41
CA ASP A 372 -14.08 -3.59 -0.46
C ASP A 372 -13.93 -3.16 -1.93
N HIS A 373 -12.68 -3.00 -2.36
CA HIS A 373 -12.22 -2.45 -3.65
C HIS A 373 -13.03 -2.86 -4.89
N CYS A 374 -13.48 -4.11 -4.96
CA CYS A 374 -14.19 -4.70 -6.09
C CYS A 374 -15.71 -4.47 -6.05
N ASN A 375 -16.25 -4.10 -4.89
CA ASN A 375 -17.65 -3.76 -4.75
C ASN A 375 -17.88 -2.31 -5.20
N ASP A 376 -18.86 -2.12 -6.07
CA ASP A 376 -19.17 -0.81 -6.63
C ASP A 376 -20.64 -0.40 -6.43
N TYR A 377 -21.42 -1.24 -5.74
CA TYR A 377 -22.86 -1.10 -5.62
C TYR A 377 -23.31 -0.03 -4.63
N CYS A 378 -24.56 0.39 -4.80
CA CYS A 378 -25.34 1.05 -3.76
C CYS A 378 -26.52 0.15 -3.37
N LEU A 379 -26.73 0.00 -2.07
CA LEU A 379 -27.92 -0.63 -1.51
C LEU A 379 -28.83 0.41 -0.85
N GLN A 380 -30.12 0.11 -0.84
CA GLN A 380 -31.13 0.96 -0.22
C GLN A 380 -31.74 0.24 0.99
N SER A 381 -31.38 0.73 2.18
CA SER A 381 -32.03 0.36 3.44
C SER A 381 -32.74 1.61 3.99
N ASP A 382 -32.65 1.86 5.28
CA ASP A 382 -33.04 3.15 5.88
C ASP A 382 -32.11 4.31 5.48
N LEU A 383 -30.93 3.98 4.96
CA LEU A 383 -29.95 4.87 4.36
C LEU A 383 -29.61 4.34 2.96
N TRP A 384 -29.17 5.22 2.07
CA TRP A 384 -28.40 4.81 0.91
C TRP A 384 -26.97 4.50 1.34
N MET A 385 -26.50 3.31 1.02
CA MET A 385 -25.15 2.84 1.40
C MET A 385 -24.41 2.44 0.14
N CYS A 386 -23.39 3.22 -0.22
CA CYS A 386 -22.67 3.11 -1.48
C CYS A 386 -21.20 2.74 -1.26
N TYR A 387 -20.62 1.98 -2.18
CA TYR A 387 -19.17 1.88 -2.34
C TYR A 387 -18.66 2.89 -3.35
N GLY A 388 -17.49 3.47 -3.08
CA GLY A 388 -16.72 4.27 -4.04
C GLY A 388 -16.15 3.45 -5.19
N GLY A 389 -15.96 2.13 -4.97
CA GLY A 389 -15.11 1.26 -5.79
C GLY A 389 -13.62 1.49 -5.49
N GLY A 390 -12.72 0.77 -6.15
CA GLY A 390 -11.28 0.97 -6.02
C GLY A 390 -10.67 1.73 -7.20
N ALA A 391 -10.03 2.87 -6.94
CA ALA A 391 -9.42 3.71 -7.97
C ALA A 391 -7.97 3.33 -8.29
N GLY A 392 -7.24 2.84 -7.30
CA GLY A 392 -5.80 2.56 -7.39
C GLY A 392 -5.44 1.33 -8.20
N GLU A 393 -4.53 1.48 -9.17
CA GLU A 393 -3.90 0.34 -9.84
C GLU A 393 -2.94 -0.43 -8.92
N GLY A 394 -2.51 0.18 -7.81
CA GLY A 394 -1.76 -0.47 -6.73
C GLY A 394 -2.66 -1.27 -5.77
N GLY A 395 -3.98 -1.10 -5.84
CA GLY A 395 -4.94 -1.75 -4.96
C GLY A 395 -5.44 -3.10 -5.48
N TYR A 396 -6.09 -3.90 -4.63
CA TYR A 396 -6.60 -5.22 -5.02
C TYR A 396 -7.75 -5.17 -6.05
N ALA A 397 -7.77 -6.13 -6.98
CA ALA A 397 -8.86 -6.33 -7.95
C ALA A 397 -9.07 -7.83 -8.34
N GLY A 398 -8.61 -8.75 -7.49
CA GLY A 398 -8.42 -10.17 -7.79
C GLY A 398 -9.67 -11.05 -7.96
N TYR A 399 -10.89 -10.51 -7.84
CA TYR A 399 -12.15 -11.28 -7.85
C TYR A 399 -12.71 -11.51 -9.25
N GLY A 400 -11.86 -12.03 -10.15
CA GLY A 400 -12.18 -12.20 -11.57
C GLY A 400 -11.93 -10.96 -12.42
N GLY A 401 -11.34 -9.91 -11.83
CA GLY A 401 -11.03 -8.64 -12.48
C GLY A 401 -12.08 -7.57 -12.20
N THR A 402 -11.61 -6.42 -11.72
CA THR A 402 -12.42 -5.24 -11.49
C THR A 402 -11.78 -4.03 -12.16
N GLU A 403 -12.52 -3.42 -13.08
CA GLU A 403 -12.16 -2.14 -13.68
C GLU A 403 -12.08 -1.05 -12.61
N ARG A 404 -10.95 -0.34 -12.56
CA ARG A 404 -10.71 0.78 -11.64
C ARG A 404 -11.71 1.88 -11.89
N ARG A 405 -12.19 2.50 -10.82
CA ARG A 405 -13.26 3.49 -10.90
C ARG A 405 -13.26 4.48 -9.75
N VAL A 406 -14.00 5.55 -9.96
CA VAL A 406 -14.36 6.54 -8.95
C VAL A 406 -15.85 6.81 -9.01
N ARG A 407 -16.43 7.23 -7.89
CA ARG A 407 -17.85 7.58 -7.77
C ARG A 407 -18.02 9.08 -7.64
N VAL A 408 -19.02 9.63 -8.32
CA VAL A 408 -19.40 11.03 -8.23
C VAL A 408 -20.77 11.13 -7.56
N PHE A 409 -20.95 12.15 -6.73
CA PHE A 409 -22.24 12.57 -6.20
C PHE A 409 -22.51 14.02 -6.62
N GLU A 410 -23.74 14.33 -7.00
CA GLU A 410 -24.20 15.70 -7.22
C GLU A 410 -25.41 15.97 -6.35
N VAL A 411 -25.27 16.92 -5.44
CA VAL A 411 -26.33 17.39 -4.54
C VAL A 411 -27.04 18.57 -5.19
N ASP A 412 -28.33 18.44 -5.44
CA ASP A 412 -29.20 19.55 -5.84
C ASP A 412 -29.98 20.05 -4.61
N SER A 413 -29.56 21.21 -4.09
CA SER A 413 -30.19 21.79 -2.90
C SER A 413 -31.60 22.35 -3.16
N THR A 414 -31.99 22.58 -4.42
CA THR A 414 -33.34 23.07 -4.76
C THR A 414 -34.34 21.92 -4.78
N ALA A 415 -33.94 20.78 -5.35
CA ALA A 415 -34.77 19.58 -5.42
C ALA A 415 -34.68 18.70 -4.17
N SER A 416 -33.72 18.99 -3.29
CA SER A 416 -33.34 18.15 -2.15
C SER A 416 -33.01 16.71 -2.57
N GLN A 417 -32.19 16.60 -3.62
CA GLN A 417 -31.88 15.34 -4.28
C GLN A 417 -30.37 15.13 -4.39
N ILE A 418 -29.97 13.86 -4.42
CA ILE A 418 -28.58 13.46 -4.63
C ILE A 418 -28.58 12.51 -5.84
N ALA A 419 -27.84 12.86 -6.90
CA ALA A 419 -27.55 11.96 -7.99
C ALA A 419 -26.16 11.33 -7.80
N THR A 420 -25.94 10.13 -8.32
CA THR A 420 -24.62 9.49 -8.33
C THR A 420 -24.36 8.75 -9.63
N TRP A 421 -23.10 8.69 -10.03
CA TRP A 421 -22.61 7.94 -11.18
C TRP A 421 -21.14 7.55 -10.98
N GLN A 422 -20.56 6.80 -11.90
CA GLN A 422 -19.16 6.41 -11.85
C GLN A 422 -18.42 6.76 -13.13
N ARG A 423 -17.09 6.89 -13.00
CA ARG A 423 -16.13 6.95 -14.11
C ARG A 423 -15.20 5.74 -14.01
N LEU A 424 -14.93 5.13 -15.16
CA LEU A 424 -14.05 3.98 -15.27
C LEU A 424 -12.67 4.43 -15.76
N ARG A 425 -11.60 3.75 -15.36
CA ARG A 425 -10.26 4.06 -15.86
C ARG A 425 -10.19 3.82 -17.36
N SER A 426 -10.58 2.64 -17.85
CA SER A 426 -10.40 2.30 -19.27
C SER A 426 -11.17 3.21 -20.23
N ASP A 427 -12.22 3.87 -19.76
CA ASP A 427 -12.99 4.86 -20.51
C ASP A 427 -13.52 5.97 -19.58
N PRO A 428 -12.69 6.96 -19.20
CA PRO A 428 -13.08 8.01 -18.27
C PRO A 428 -14.12 8.96 -18.85
N GLU A 429 -14.22 9.07 -20.18
CA GLU A 429 -15.16 9.96 -20.86
C GLU A 429 -16.61 9.49 -20.74
N THR A 430 -16.82 8.19 -20.53
CA THR A 430 -18.15 7.61 -20.36
C THR A 430 -18.62 7.66 -18.91
N VAL A 431 -19.83 8.19 -18.71
CA VAL A 431 -20.56 8.10 -17.43
C VAL A 431 -21.26 6.75 -17.38
N VAL A 432 -21.08 6.00 -16.30
CA VAL A 432 -21.81 4.75 -16.06
C VAL A 432 -22.66 4.83 -14.80
N GLU A 433 -23.75 4.04 -14.78
CA GLU A 433 -24.65 3.87 -13.62
C GLU A 433 -25.12 5.20 -13.01
N HIS A 434 -25.70 6.08 -13.83
CA HIS A 434 -26.26 7.34 -13.36
C HIS A 434 -27.64 7.14 -12.70
N HIS A 435 -27.71 7.33 -11.39
CA HIS A 435 -28.91 7.10 -10.57
C HIS A 435 -29.26 8.30 -9.69
N LEU A 436 -30.56 8.47 -9.43
CA LEU A 436 -31.07 9.43 -8.45
C LEU A 436 -31.34 8.70 -7.12
N LEU A 437 -30.72 9.17 -6.04
CA LEU A 437 -30.92 8.66 -4.69
C LEU A 437 -32.09 9.43 -4.08
N ALA A 438 -33.31 8.89 -4.25
CA ALA A 438 -34.51 9.51 -3.70
C ALA A 438 -34.54 9.39 -2.17
N SER A 439 -34.95 10.47 -1.47
CA SER A 439 -35.26 10.42 -0.05
C SER A 439 -36.59 9.68 0.15
N ASN A 440 -36.54 8.51 0.80
CA ASN A 440 -37.69 7.76 1.30
C ASN A 440 -38.85 7.54 0.31
N THR A 441 -38.61 6.75 -0.75
CA THR A 441 -39.68 5.98 -1.40
C THR A 441 -39.20 4.55 -1.63
N VAL A 442 -39.77 3.64 -0.85
CA VAL A 442 -39.77 2.20 -1.15
C VAL A 442 -40.66 1.99 -2.37
N SER A 443 -40.13 1.36 -3.41
CA SER A 443 -40.97 0.68 -4.41
C SER A 443 -40.30 -0.59 -4.95
N GLY A 444 -40.69 -1.71 -4.35
CA GLY A 444 -40.87 -3.00 -5.05
C GLY A 444 -39.65 -3.93 -5.15
N PRO A 445 -39.84 -5.25 -4.94
CA PRO A 445 -38.77 -6.22 -5.11
C PRO A 445 -38.54 -6.49 -6.60
N LEU A 446 -37.28 -6.50 -7.02
CA LEU A 446 -36.86 -7.11 -8.28
C LEU A 446 -36.30 -8.51 -8.02
N ALA A 447 -36.76 -9.43 -8.85
CA ALA A 447 -36.66 -10.87 -8.73
C ALA A 447 -35.25 -11.39 -8.39
N THR A 448 -35.21 -12.33 -7.47
CA THR A 448 -34.10 -13.27 -7.30
C THR A 448 -33.97 -14.14 -8.55
N ASP A 449 -32.83 -14.05 -9.24
CA ASP A 449 -32.31 -15.14 -10.05
C ASP A 449 -30.96 -15.58 -9.45
N LEU A 450 -31.03 -16.32 -8.35
CA LEU A 450 -29.93 -17.13 -7.83
C LEU A 450 -29.96 -18.51 -8.49
N ALA A 451 -29.70 -18.54 -9.79
CA ALA A 451 -29.52 -19.77 -10.55
C ALA A 451 -28.35 -19.59 -11.53
N GLY A 452 -27.12 -19.58 -11.01
CA GLY A 452 -25.95 -19.41 -11.88
C GLY A 452 -24.58 -19.57 -11.25
N LEU A 453 -24.45 -19.88 -9.96
CA LEU A 453 -23.14 -20.16 -9.35
C LEU A 453 -22.74 -21.62 -9.62
N GLN A 454 -22.34 -21.90 -10.85
CA GLN A 454 -21.46 -23.02 -11.13
C GLN A 454 -20.06 -22.64 -10.62
N LEU A 455 -19.63 -23.27 -9.54
CA LEU A 455 -18.24 -23.21 -9.09
C LEU A 455 -17.37 -23.76 -10.23
N ASP A 456 -16.54 -22.89 -10.81
CA ASP A 456 -15.53 -23.30 -11.79
C ASP A 456 -14.59 -24.32 -11.11
N PRO A 457 -14.56 -25.58 -11.57
CA PRO A 457 -13.72 -26.62 -10.98
C PRO A 457 -12.22 -26.29 -11.07
N ALA A 458 -11.80 -25.31 -11.88
CA ALA A 458 -10.41 -24.87 -11.99
C ALA A 458 -9.98 -23.80 -10.96
N LYS A 459 -10.79 -23.46 -9.96
CA LYS A 459 -10.41 -22.53 -8.87
C LYS A 459 -9.49 -23.21 -7.83
N PRO A 460 -8.54 -22.48 -7.20
CA PRO A 460 -7.73 -23.00 -6.11
C PRO A 460 -8.61 -23.54 -4.96
N GLY A 461 -8.31 -24.74 -4.45
CA GLY A 461 -9.07 -25.40 -3.38
C GLY A 461 -9.93 -26.59 -3.82
N THR A 462 -10.03 -26.88 -5.12
CA THR A 462 -10.63 -28.11 -5.67
C THR A 462 -9.54 -29.12 -6.09
N VAL A 463 -9.89 -30.41 -6.20
CA VAL A 463 -8.98 -31.45 -6.72
C VAL A 463 -8.69 -31.28 -8.22
N ASP A 464 -9.59 -30.63 -8.95
CA ASP A 464 -9.48 -30.41 -10.40
C ASP A 464 -8.45 -29.34 -10.75
N PHE A 465 -8.11 -28.44 -9.82
CA PHE A 465 -7.04 -27.46 -9.97
C PHE A 465 -5.68 -28.11 -10.27
N LEU A 466 -5.39 -29.29 -9.70
CA LEU A 466 -4.15 -30.04 -9.93
C LEU A 466 -4.00 -30.53 -11.38
N SER A 467 -5.12 -30.64 -12.10
CA SER A 467 -5.17 -31.01 -13.52
C SER A 467 -5.15 -29.79 -14.44
N SER A 468 -5.16 -28.56 -13.90
CA SER A 468 -5.21 -27.35 -14.71
C SER A 468 -3.86 -27.02 -15.33
N SER A 469 -3.88 -26.51 -16.57
CA SER A 469 -2.69 -25.95 -17.23
C SER A 469 -2.10 -24.77 -16.47
N LYS A 470 -2.88 -24.12 -15.59
CA LYS A 470 -2.41 -23.10 -14.64
C LYS A 470 -1.51 -23.68 -13.56
N PHE A 471 -1.71 -24.92 -13.11
CA PHE A 471 -0.87 -25.54 -12.08
C PHE A 471 0.38 -26.22 -12.66
N GLN A 472 0.26 -26.84 -13.85
CA GLN A 472 1.36 -27.59 -14.48
C GLN A 472 2.16 -26.79 -15.53
N GLY A 473 1.77 -25.55 -15.83
CA GLY A 473 2.44 -24.73 -16.85
C GLY A 473 3.89 -24.39 -16.50
N LEU A 474 4.79 -24.49 -17.49
CA LEU A 474 6.24 -24.23 -17.35
C LEU A 474 6.56 -22.89 -16.67
N ASN A 475 5.84 -21.81 -17.01
CA ASN A 475 6.03 -20.50 -16.38
C ASN A 475 5.69 -20.52 -14.88
N ASN A 476 4.70 -21.30 -14.46
CA ASN A 476 4.29 -21.38 -13.06
C ASN A 476 5.23 -22.29 -12.26
N LEU A 477 5.72 -23.38 -12.86
CA LEU A 477 6.80 -24.19 -12.29
C LEU A 477 8.04 -23.33 -12.02
N TYR A 478 8.43 -22.47 -12.98
CA TYR A 478 9.52 -21.51 -12.81
C TYR A 478 9.25 -20.50 -11.70
N ARG A 479 8.01 -19.99 -11.56
CA ARG A 479 7.66 -19.07 -10.46
C ARG A 479 7.72 -19.72 -9.09
N ILE A 480 7.22 -20.96 -8.94
CA ILE A 480 7.28 -21.72 -7.68
C ILE A 480 8.74 -21.98 -7.29
N GLU A 481 9.54 -22.35 -8.28
CA GLU A 481 10.97 -22.52 -8.13
C GLU A 481 11.63 -21.18 -7.71
N LYS A 482 11.29 -20.06 -8.35
CA LYS A 482 11.77 -18.72 -7.96
C LYS A 482 11.40 -18.36 -6.53
N TYR A 483 10.18 -18.65 -6.06
CA TYR A 483 9.82 -18.44 -4.64
C TYR A 483 10.69 -19.27 -3.72
N GLY A 484 10.93 -20.54 -4.06
CA GLY A 484 11.88 -21.39 -3.35
C GLY A 484 13.26 -20.75 -3.29
N TYR A 485 13.74 -20.22 -4.43
CA TYR A 485 15.02 -19.54 -4.53
C TYR A 485 15.13 -18.32 -3.62
N GLU A 486 14.14 -17.42 -3.65
CA GLU A 486 14.12 -16.24 -2.78
C GLU A 486 14.10 -16.62 -1.29
N ILE A 487 13.30 -17.63 -0.94
CA ILE A 487 13.23 -18.15 0.42
C ILE A 487 14.58 -18.73 0.83
N GLY A 488 15.18 -19.57 -0.01
CA GLY A 488 16.47 -20.20 0.24
C GLY A 488 17.58 -19.16 0.42
N TYR A 489 17.59 -18.15 -0.45
CA TYR A 489 18.56 -17.08 -0.40
C TYR A 489 18.50 -16.32 0.93
N LYS A 490 17.30 -15.96 1.39
CA LYS A 490 17.09 -15.20 2.63
C LYS A 490 17.27 -16.04 3.90
N ILE A 491 16.88 -17.31 3.88
CA ILE A 491 16.80 -18.11 5.11
C ILE A 491 18.15 -18.67 5.56
N THR A 492 19.11 -18.80 4.65
CA THR A 492 20.50 -19.18 4.96
C THR A 492 21.06 -18.29 6.06
N ASP A 493 20.92 -16.98 5.91
CA ASP A 493 21.49 -15.99 6.83
C ASP A 493 20.81 -16.02 8.19
N CYS A 494 19.48 -16.14 8.20
CA CYS A 494 18.70 -16.31 9.44
C CYS A 494 19.12 -17.55 10.23
N LEU A 495 19.34 -18.68 9.54
CA LEU A 495 19.71 -19.94 10.18
C LEU A 495 21.16 -19.96 10.67
N ILE A 496 22.10 -19.41 9.90
CA ILE A 496 23.50 -19.26 10.32
C ILE A 496 23.58 -18.31 11.51
N TYR A 497 22.89 -17.16 11.45
CA TYR A 497 22.82 -16.19 12.55
C TYR A 497 22.25 -16.83 13.82
N LYS A 498 21.07 -17.46 13.71
CA LYS A 498 20.41 -18.13 14.84
C LYS A 498 21.34 -19.12 15.52
N LYS A 499 22.03 -19.95 14.75
CA LYS A 499 22.92 -20.99 15.28
C LYS A 499 24.24 -20.45 15.85
N SER A 500 24.75 -19.36 15.29
CA SER A 500 25.91 -18.63 15.83
C SER A 500 25.59 -17.98 17.17
N VAL A 501 24.41 -17.37 17.30
CA VAL A 501 23.98 -16.63 18.50
C VAL A 501 23.40 -17.53 19.59
N GLU A 502 22.53 -18.48 19.24
CA GLU A 502 21.82 -19.32 20.22
C GLU A 502 22.62 -20.56 20.65
N GLU A 503 23.38 -21.17 19.75
CA GLU A 503 24.12 -22.42 20.02
C GLU A 503 25.62 -22.18 20.26
N GLY A 504 26.11 -20.95 20.07
CA GLY A 504 27.53 -20.61 20.21
C GLY A 504 28.44 -21.31 19.19
N VAL A 505 27.87 -21.85 18.11
CA VAL A 505 28.59 -22.62 17.09
C VAL A 505 29.00 -21.70 15.95
N ASN A 506 30.30 -21.51 15.77
CA ASN A 506 30.83 -20.84 14.58
C ASN A 506 30.74 -21.79 13.37
N ILE A 507 29.72 -21.60 12.53
CA ILE A 507 29.56 -22.41 11.32
C ILE A 507 30.48 -21.87 10.23
N GLN A 508 31.57 -22.57 9.96
CA GLN A 508 32.41 -22.30 8.80
C GLN A 508 31.96 -23.17 7.62
N LEU A 509 31.07 -22.64 6.77
CA LEU A 509 30.66 -23.27 5.52
C LEU A 509 31.70 -23.04 4.42
N VAL A 510 32.89 -23.62 4.58
CA VAL A 510 34.03 -23.41 3.67
C VAL A 510 34.02 -24.37 2.48
N ASP A 511 33.45 -25.56 2.66
CA ASP A 511 33.35 -26.62 1.64
C ASP A 511 31.89 -26.84 1.24
N VAL A 512 31.67 -27.01 -0.06
CA VAL A 512 30.38 -27.37 -0.67
C VAL A 512 29.76 -28.60 0.00
N LEU A 513 30.56 -29.60 0.41
CA LEU A 513 30.05 -30.77 1.13
C LEU A 513 29.42 -30.41 2.49
N GLU A 514 29.99 -29.45 3.22
CA GLU A 514 29.42 -28.98 4.48
C GLU A 514 28.14 -28.16 4.26
N VAL A 515 28.06 -27.41 3.16
CA VAL A 515 26.82 -26.74 2.74
C VAL A 515 25.72 -27.76 2.45
N MET A 516 26.03 -28.86 1.75
CA MET A 516 25.04 -29.91 1.51
C MET A 516 24.56 -30.57 2.81
N LYS A 517 25.46 -30.82 3.77
CA LYS A 517 25.07 -31.35 5.09
C LYS A 517 24.18 -30.37 5.86
N PHE A 518 24.48 -29.07 5.80
CA PHE A 518 23.65 -28.02 6.38
C PHE A 518 22.23 -28.01 5.78
N ILE A 519 22.12 -28.12 4.45
CA ILE A 519 20.83 -28.25 3.76
C ILE A 519 20.08 -29.50 4.25
N CYS A 520 20.73 -30.67 4.24
CA CYS A 520 20.11 -31.94 4.63
C CYS A 520 19.62 -31.96 6.08
N ARG A 521 20.35 -31.35 7.00
CA ARG A 521 20.10 -31.45 8.45
C ARG A 521 19.32 -30.28 9.02
N ASP A 522 19.75 -29.06 8.72
CA ASP A 522 19.30 -27.86 9.43
C ASP A 522 18.14 -27.21 8.66
N VAL A 523 18.32 -26.96 7.37
CA VAL A 523 17.27 -26.37 6.51
C VAL A 523 16.09 -27.31 6.38
N TRP A 524 16.34 -28.59 6.05
CA TRP A 524 15.27 -29.58 5.89
C TRP A 524 14.44 -29.76 7.16
N ARG A 525 15.09 -29.71 8.33
CA ARG A 525 14.40 -29.81 9.62
C ARG A 525 13.51 -28.61 9.89
N MET A 526 13.83 -27.42 9.41
CA MET A 526 12.97 -26.26 9.60
C MET A 526 11.76 -26.29 8.64
N PHE A 527 11.95 -26.64 7.36
CA PHE A 527 10.85 -26.68 6.40
C PHE A 527 9.94 -27.91 6.54
N TYR A 528 10.53 -29.06 6.85
CA TYR A 528 9.83 -30.33 6.82
C TYR A 528 9.88 -31.06 8.17
N LEU A 529 10.41 -30.44 9.22
CA LEU A 529 10.48 -31.02 10.58
C LEU A 529 11.16 -32.40 10.61
N LYS A 530 12.08 -32.67 9.66
CA LYS A 530 12.96 -33.84 9.59
C LYS A 530 14.23 -33.52 8.82
N GLN A 531 15.30 -34.29 9.03
CA GLN A 531 16.48 -34.28 8.16
C GLN A 531 16.26 -35.19 6.94
N MET A 532 17.02 -34.96 5.87
CA MET A 532 17.08 -35.87 4.73
C MET A 532 17.73 -37.21 5.11
N ASP A 533 17.36 -38.26 4.38
CA ASP A 533 17.71 -39.64 4.71
C ASP A 533 19.10 -40.05 4.18
N ASN A 534 19.53 -39.49 3.05
CA ASN A 534 20.83 -39.82 2.46
C ASN A 534 21.43 -38.65 1.65
N LEU A 535 22.76 -38.54 1.67
CA LEU A 535 23.54 -37.60 0.86
C LEU A 535 24.66 -38.39 0.18
N ARG A 536 24.68 -38.38 -1.16
CA ARG A 536 25.72 -39.02 -1.98
C ARG A 536 26.45 -37.95 -2.80
N THR A 537 27.72 -38.17 -3.10
CA THR A 537 28.53 -37.28 -3.96
C THR A 537 29.53 -38.07 -4.78
N ASN A 538 29.91 -37.54 -5.95
CA ASN A 538 31.02 -38.05 -6.75
C ASN A 538 32.35 -37.31 -6.51
N HIS A 539 32.40 -36.37 -5.55
CA HIS A 539 33.56 -35.52 -5.23
C HIS A 539 34.04 -34.59 -6.36
N ILE A 540 33.26 -34.44 -7.45
CA ILE A 540 33.58 -33.58 -8.60
C ILE A 540 32.38 -32.63 -8.87
N GLY A 541 31.72 -32.17 -7.80
CA GLY A 541 30.64 -31.18 -7.88
C GLY A 541 29.24 -31.73 -8.17
N THR A 542 29.02 -33.05 -8.14
CA THR A 542 27.67 -33.63 -8.19
C THR A 542 27.27 -34.21 -6.85
N PHE A 543 26.07 -33.87 -6.40
CA PHE A 543 25.47 -34.35 -5.16
C PHE A 543 24.06 -34.89 -5.41
N VAL A 544 23.68 -35.93 -4.68
CA VAL A 544 22.34 -36.51 -4.71
C VAL A 544 21.81 -36.57 -3.28
N LEU A 545 20.77 -35.80 -3.01
CA LEU A 545 20.14 -35.70 -1.71
C LEU A 545 18.82 -36.48 -1.76
N ILE A 546 18.58 -37.39 -0.81
CA ILE A 546 17.43 -38.30 -0.83
C ILE A 546 16.57 -38.09 0.42
N ASP A 547 15.27 -37.93 0.21
CA ASP A 547 14.25 -37.97 1.26
C ASP A 547 13.27 -39.10 0.94
N ASN A 548 13.30 -40.17 1.74
CA ASN A 548 12.47 -41.36 1.53
C ASN A 548 11.00 -41.14 1.92
N HIS A 549 10.72 -40.10 2.69
CA HIS A 549 9.40 -39.81 3.25
C HIS A 549 9.07 -38.33 3.08
N PHE A 550 9.12 -37.85 1.84
CA PHE A 550 9.00 -36.42 1.55
C PHE A 550 7.59 -35.95 1.89
N ARG A 551 7.48 -35.14 2.96
CA ARG A 551 6.20 -34.82 3.60
C ARG A 551 5.15 -34.22 2.66
N PRO A 552 5.49 -33.33 1.71
CA PRO A 552 4.51 -32.80 0.77
C PRO A 552 3.80 -33.85 -0.08
N LEU A 553 4.35 -35.07 -0.19
CA LEU A 553 3.81 -36.14 -1.02
C LEU A 553 3.17 -37.29 -0.21
N LEU A 554 3.18 -37.25 1.13
CA LEU A 554 2.78 -38.39 1.99
C LEU A 554 1.36 -38.91 1.77
N ASN A 555 0.45 -38.11 1.20
CA ASN A 555 -0.95 -38.47 0.98
C ASN A 555 -1.44 -38.09 -0.42
N VAL A 556 -0.53 -37.97 -1.40
CA VAL A 556 -0.92 -37.60 -2.77
C VAL A 556 -1.24 -38.86 -3.57
N SER A 557 -2.49 -38.95 -4.05
CA SER A 557 -2.95 -40.03 -4.93
C SER A 557 -4.00 -39.52 -5.90
N SER A 558 -3.90 -39.90 -7.17
CA SER A 558 -4.93 -39.65 -8.17
C SER A 558 -5.86 -40.86 -8.34
N ALA A 559 -7.16 -40.59 -8.52
CA ALA A 559 -8.14 -41.62 -8.90
C ALA A 559 -7.84 -42.25 -10.27
N ASN A 560 -7.00 -41.61 -11.11
CA ASN A 560 -6.59 -42.09 -12.43
C ASN A 560 -5.29 -42.93 -12.40
N GLY A 561 -4.78 -43.27 -11.21
CA GLY A 561 -3.61 -44.13 -11.02
C GLY A 561 -2.27 -43.40 -10.90
N ASP A 562 -1.19 -44.19 -10.82
CA ASP A 562 0.15 -43.70 -10.45
C ASP A 562 0.76 -42.76 -11.48
N ALA A 563 0.54 -43.00 -12.77
CA ALA A 563 1.07 -42.14 -13.84
C ALA A 563 0.50 -40.71 -13.78
N ASP A 564 -0.80 -40.57 -13.51
CA ASP A 564 -1.45 -39.26 -13.34
C ASP A 564 -1.05 -38.60 -12.01
N THR A 565 -0.82 -39.41 -10.97
CA THR A 565 -0.28 -38.93 -9.70
C THR A 565 1.12 -38.31 -9.89
N LEU A 566 2.00 -38.98 -10.63
CA LEU A 566 3.36 -38.50 -10.93
C LEU A 566 3.37 -37.21 -11.78
N ALA A 567 2.41 -37.03 -12.68
CA ALA A 567 2.26 -35.80 -13.46
C ALA A 567 1.86 -34.61 -12.57
N LYS A 568 0.97 -34.83 -11.59
CA LYS A 568 0.39 -33.77 -10.74
C LYS A 568 1.30 -33.30 -9.61
N ILE A 569 2.30 -34.10 -9.22
CA ILE A 569 3.21 -33.76 -8.11
C ILE A 569 4.40 -32.89 -8.52
N GLN A 570 4.64 -32.67 -9.81
CA GLN A 570 5.78 -31.90 -10.32
C GLN A 570 5.94 -30.50 -9.67
N PRO A 571 4.87 -29.71 -9.43
CA PRO A 571 4.98 -28.41 -8.77
C PRO A 571 5.52 -28.49 -7.33
N TYR A 572 5.21 -29.56 -6.60
CA TYR A 572 5.65 -29.77 -5.21
C TYR A 572 7.17 -29.99 -5.11
N LEU A 573 7.80 -30.36 -6.22
CA LEU A 573 9.24 -30.57 -6.31
C LEU A 573 10.00 -29.28 -6.69
N GLN A 574 9.32 -28.27 -7.24
CA GLN A 574 9.97 -27.03 -7.71
C GLN A 574 10.37 -26.11 -6.57
N LEU A 575 9.52 -25.97 -5.54
CA LEU A 575 9.83 -25.12 -4.38
C LEU A 575 11.10 -25.59 -3.64
N PRO A 576 11.28 -26.90 -3.33
CA PRO A 576 12.53 -27.36 -2.73
C PRO A 576 13.75 -27.26 -3.67
N CYS A 577 13.59 -27.44 -4.98
CA CYS A 577 14.68 -27.20 -5.94
C CYS A 577 15.18 -25.76 -5.84
N GLY A 578 14.25 -24.80 -5.81
CA GLY A 578 14.59 -23.40 -5.63
C GLY A 578 15.18 -23.11 -4.27
N LEU A 579 14.62 -23.69 -3.21
CA LEU A 579 15.16 -23.54 -1.86
C LEU A 579 16.64 -23.94 -1.81
N ILE A 580 16.98 -25.14 -2.30
CA ILE A 580 18.35 -25.64 -2.36
C ILE A 580 19.23 -24.71 -3.20
N ARG A 581 18.74 -24.27 -4.37
CA ARG A 581 19.51 -23.38 -5.26
C ARG A 581 19.74 -22.00 -4.65
N GLY A 582 18.73 -21.44 -3.99
CA GLY A 582 18.80 -20.15 -3.31
C GLY A 582 19.81 -20.14 -2.17
N ILE A 583 19.85 -21.22 -1.39
CA ILE A 583 20.83 -21.40 -0.30
C ILE A 583 22.24 -21.48 -0.85
N LEU A 584 22.45 -22.26 -1.91
CA LEU A 584 23.77 -22.37 -2.55
C LEU A 584 24.19 -21.01 -3.11
N ALA A 585 23.27 -20.28 -3.74
CA ALA A 585 23.54 -18.97 -4.31
C ALA A 585 23.87 -17.90 -3.26
N SER A 586 23.21 -17.88 -2.10
CA SER A 586 23.57 -16.93 -1.01
C SER A 586 24.95 -17.20 -0.43
N LEU A 587 25.46 -18.42 -0.57
CA LEU A 587 26.83 -18.81 -0.19
C LEU A 587 27.83 -18.71 -1.36
N GLY A 588 27.45 -18.12 -2.48
CA GLY A 588 28.32 -17.93 -3.66
C GLY A 588 28.54 -19.19 -4.51
N ILE A 589 27.74 -20.25 -4.31
CA ILE A 589 27.84 -21.52 -5.05
C ILE A 589 26.77 -21.54 -6.15
N SER A 590 27.19 -21.43 -7.40
CA SER A 590 26.28 -21.62 -8.54
C SER A 590 26.01 -23.10 -8.77
N ALA A 591 24.72 -23.47 -8.87
CA ALA A 591 24.31 -24.86 -9.01
C ALA A 591 23.01 -25.02 -9.82
N LEU A 592 22.91 -26.13 -10.55
CA LEU A 592 21.68 -26.63 -11.14
C LEU A 592 21.07 -27.70 -10.22
N VAL A 593 19.81 -27.53 -9.85
CA VAL A 593 19.07 -28.48 -9.00
C VAL A 593 17.89 -29.05 -9.77
N LYS A 594 17.79 -30.38 -9.80
CA LYS A 594 16.66 -31.11 -10.39
C LYS A 594 16.13 -32.12 -9.38
N ALA A 595 14.82 -32.25 -9.29
CA ALA A 595 14.15 -33.20 -8.42
C ALA A 595 13.38 -34.22 -9.23
N GLU A 596 13.35 -35.46 -8.74
CA GLU A 596 12.54 -36.54 -9.29
C GLU A 596 12.00 -37.42 -8.15
N VAL A 597 10.89 -38.10 -8.41
CA VAL A 597 10.40 -39.15 -7.51
C VAL A 597 11.17 -40.43 -7.80
N ILE A 598 11.61 -41.12 -6.75
CA ILE A 598 12.29 -42.40 -6.89
C ILE A 598 11.27 -43.42 -7.40
N GLU A 599 11.63 -44.09 -8.49
CA GLU A 599 10.74 -45.00 -9.23
C GLU A 599 10.08 -46.02 -8.29
N ASN A 600 8.76 -46.19 -8.43
CA ASN A 600 7.92 -47.09 -7.63
C ASN A 600 8.03 -46.91 -6.10
N SER A 601 8.48 -45.74 -5.64
CA SER A 601 8.82 -45.50 -4.23
C SER A 601 8.19 -44.23 -3.65
N LEU A 602 7.09 -43.71 -4.22
CA LEU A 602 6.37 -42.55 -3.66
C LEU A 602 6.08 -42.79 -2.16
N PRO A 603 6.38 -41.83 -1.26
CA PRO A 603 6.74 -40.43 -1.48
C PRO A 603 8.25 -40.13 -1.51
N ALA A 604 9.11 -41.11 -1.83
CA ALA A 604 10.55 -40.90 -1.86
C ALA A 604 10.99 -40.04 -3.06
N VAL A 605 11.85 -39.07 -2.81
CA VAL A 605 12.37 -38.12 -3.81
C VAL A 605 13.89 -38.02 -3.77
N SER A 606 14.49 -37.75 -4.93
CA SER A 606 15.91 -37.42 -5.07
C SER A 606 16.08 -36.02 -5.66
N PHE A 607 16.95 -35.23 -5.04
CA PHE A 607 17.42 -33.93 -5.54
C PHE A 607 18.84 -34.09 -6.06
N ASN A 608 18.99 -33.97 -7.37
CA ASN A 608 20.26 -33.99 -8.09
C ASN A 608 20.80 -32.55 -8.18
N VAL A 609 21.92 -32.28 -7.52
CA VAL A 609 22.57 -30.97 -7.48
C VAL A 609 23.90 -31.04 -8.22
N GLN A 610 24.05 -30.20 -9.24
CA GLN A 610 25.29 -30.06 -10.01
C GLN A 610 25.85 -28.66 -9.77
N THR A 611 26.94 -28.56 -9.03
CA THR A 611 27.63 -27.28 -8.78
C THR A 611 28.60 -26.98 -9.91
N THR A 612 28.59 -25.75 -10.43
CA THR A 612 29.62 -25.29 -11.36
C THR A 612 30.85 -24.91 -10.56
N VAL A 613 31.87 -25.78 -10.55
CA VAL A 613 33.16 -25.46 -9.91
C VAL A 613 33.89 -24.48 -10.82
N SER A 614 33.93 -23.19 -10.46
CA SER A 614 34.94 -22.28 -10.99
C SER A 614 36.30 -22.75 -10.46
N LYS A 615 37.14 -23.27 -11.36
CA LYS A 615 38.55 -23.52 -11.05
C LYS A 615 39.28 -22.25 -10.66
#